data_AF-A0A431U602-F1
#
_entry.id   AF-A0A431U602-F1
#
_cell.length_a   1.000
_cell.length_b   1.000
_cell.length_c   1.000
_cell.angle_alpha   90.00
_cell.angle_beta   90.00
_cell.angle_gamma   90.00
#
_symmetry.space_group_name_H-M   'P 1'
#
loop_
_entity.id
_entity.type
_entity.pdbx_description
1 polymer ?
#
loop_
_entity_poly.entity_id
_entity_poly.type
_entity_poly.pdbx_seq_one_letter_code
_entity_poly.pdbx_strand_id
1 'polypeptide(L)'
;MNTRPFLLSAALLLAPLLLRAELRLPSIFTDNMIFQQQAECAVWGWARPGSKITVAPSWAKQKYQVQADDKGRWKLRVKTPAAGGPYTLSVSGDDKPVTLQNVLVGEVWICGGQSNMEMPMKGFKGQPILGSNEAILHSANPNIRLYNVPRSSRTAPKDNSKPFAWKVAEPEAVSNFSATAYFFGRLLQEQLHVPVGLINCSYGGSTIEAWMSEETLRQFAGVTIPPRTDSIKVVNRTPTTLYNGMLHPVAGYGIRGALWYQGESNYEHPDEYPDRLQALVKQWRAEWGQGEFPFYYAQIAPYNYAQLPPYNKGGKFNSAFIRDAQRKAESQIPNAAMAVLLDVGEEAGIHPMRKEPGGQRLALLALQKTYGRKGFGAVSPAYESLEIKEGTAVVRFRDAPNGMTSFGEALTGFEVAGADQRWYPAKASIDGSVVKVSAEQVKQPVAVRYAFQDFTRATLFSTEGLPVSSFRTDDWAQ
;
A
#
# COMPACT_ATOMS: atom_id res chain seq x y z
N MET A 1 -10.66 22.91 87.61
CA MET A 1 -11.12 22.04 86.50
C MET A 1 -10.41 22.49 85.23
N ASN A 2 -9.33 21.81 84.83
CA ASN A 2 -8.57 22.10 83.61
C ASN A 2 -8.78 20.94 82.64
N THR A 3 -9.47 21.19 81.53
CA THR A 3 -9.64 20.23 80.43
C THR A 3 -8.64 20.57 79.32
N ARG A 4 -7.71 19.65 79.05
CA ARG A 4 -6.83 19.68 77.86
C ARG A 4 -7.47 18.86 76.75
N PRO A 5 -7.54 19.34 75.50
CA PRO A 5 -7.94 18.49 74.38
C PRO A 5 -6.72 17.71 73.86
N PHE A 6 -6.86 16.39 73.74
CA PHE A 6 -5.92 15.55 73.01
C PHE A 6 -6.24 15.63 71.52
N LEU A 7 -5.31 16.20 70.73
CA LEU A 7 -5.31 16.10 69.27
C LEU A 7 -4.69 14.74 68.89
N LEU A 8 -5.50 13.79 68.43
CA LEU A 8 -5.02 12.60 67.73
C LEU A 8 -4.72 12.97 66.27
N SER A 9 -3.44 13.03 65.91
CA SER A 9 -3.01 13.07 64.52
C SER A 9 -3.12 11.67 63.91
N ALA A 10 -4.13 11.45 63.07
CA ALA A 10 -4.24 10.26 62.24
C ALA A 10 -3.28 10.40 61.03
N ALA A 11 -2.17 9.67 61.04
CA ALA A 11 -1.30 9.53 59.89
C ALA A 11 -1.95 8.59 58.85
N LEU A 12 -2.50 9.14 57.77
CA LEU A 12 -2.89 8.35 56.60
C LEU A 12 -1.63 7.83 55.89
N LEU A 13 -1.32 6.55 56.08
CA LEU A 13 -0.39 5.80 55.24
C LEU A 13 -1.01 5.61 53.84
N LEU A 14 -0.69 6.48 52.89
CA LEU A 14 -0.90 6.21 51.47
C LEU A 14 0.08 5.11 51.04
N ALA A 15 -0.34 3.85 51.11
CA ALA A 15 0.36 2.77 50.43
C ALA A 15 0.27 3.01 48.90
N PRO A 16 1.38 3.07 48.16
CA PRO A 16 1.32 3.19 46.71
C PRO A 16 0.65 1.93 46.17
N LEU A 17 -0.53 2.09 45.55
CA LEU A 17 -1.12 1.09 44.67
C LEU A 17 -0.11 0.83 43.55
N LEU A 18 0.69 -0.22 43.69
CA LEU A 18 1.51 -0.75 42.61
C LEU A 18 0.55 -1.22 41.51
N LEU A 19 0.34 -0.36 40.51
CA LEU A 19 -0.29 -0.73 39.25
C LEU A 19 0.49 -1.94 38.69
N ARG A 20 -0.10 -3.13 38.75
CA ARG A 20 0.47 -4.34 38.15
C ARG A 20 0.40 -4.18 36.63
N ALA A 21 1.54 -3.95 35.99
CA ALA A 21 1.63 -3.96 34.54
C ALA A 21 1.57 -5.42 34.04
N GLU A 22 0.39 -5.88 33.65
CA GLU A 22 0.17 -7.23 33.13
C GLU A 22 0.88 -7.45 31.78
N LEU A 23 1.32 -8.68 31.54
CA LEU A 23 1.77 -9.13 30.22
C LEU A 23 0.67 -8.87 29.18
N ARG A 24 0.99 -8.06 28.16
CA ARG A 24 0.07 -7.74 27.07
C ARG A 24 0.78 -7.69 25.73
N LEU A 25 0.10 -8.14 24.69
CA LEU A 25 0.55 -8.07 23.31
C LEU A 25 -0.15 -6.92 22.57
N PRO A 26 0.50 -6.34 21.55
CA PRO A 26 -0.14 -5.42 20.61
C PRO A 26 -1.36 -6.06 19.94
N SER A 27 -2.32 -5.23 19.55
CA SER A 27 -3.60 -5.65 18.96
C SER A 27 -3.50 -6.37 17.62
N ILE A 28 -2.31 -6.42 17.00
CA ILE A 28 -2.07 -7.25 15.80
C ILE A 28 -1.80 -8.72 16.14
N PHE A 29 -1.47 -9.04 17.39
CA PHE A 29 -1.26 -10.42 17.84
C PHE A 29 -2.55 -10.97 18.45
N THR A 30 -3.30 -11.72 17.64
CA THR A 30 -4.54 -12.40 18.05
C THR A 30 -4.53 -13.84 17.55
N ASP A 31 -5.53 -14.62 17.95
CA ASP A 31 -5.83 -15.89 17.29
C ASP A 31 -6.05 -15.69 15.79
N ASN A 32 -5.87 -16.78 15.02
CA ASN A 32 -5.94 -16.81 13.56
C ASN A 32 -4.85 -16.00 12.84
N MET A 33 -3.87 -15.43 13.54
CA MET A 33 -2.79 -14.67 12.91
C MET A 33 -1.91 -15.55 12.01
N ILE A 34 -1.05 -14.90 11.23
CA ILE A 34 -0.08 -15.56 10.35
C ILE A 34 1.27 -14.87 10.40
N PHE A 35 2.34 -15.64 10.59
CA PHE A 35 3.71 -15.14 10.48
C PHE A 35 4.27 -15.30 9.07
N GLN A 36 5.20 -14.40 8.69
CA GLN A 36 6.01 -14.58 7.50
C GLN A 36 6.88 -15.84 7.63
N GLN A 37 6.88 -16.70 6.61
CA GLN A 37 7.67 -17.93 6.55
C GLN A 37 9.15 -17.66 6.29
N GLN A 38 9.99 -18.58 6.75
CA GLN A 38 11.44 -18.59 6.51
C GLN A 38 12.11 -17.25 6.88
N ALA A 39 11.67 -16.65 7.97
CA ALA A 39 12.10 -15.33 8.41
C ALA A 39 12.38 -15.30 9.92
N GLU A 40 12.94 -14.19 10.38
CA GLU A 40 13.05 -13.87 11.80
C GLU A 40 11.97 -12.84 12.17
N CYS A 41 10.78 -13.32 12.51
CA CYS A 41 9.64 -12.47 12.79
C CYS A 41 9.75 -11.86 14.19
N ALA A 42 9.54 -10.54 14.29
CA ALA A 42 9.49 -9.88 15.59
C ALA A 42 8.21 -10.27 16.36
N VAL A 43 8.38 -10.51 17.65
CA VAL A 43 7.30 -10.58 18.64
C VAL A 43 7.62 -9.57 19.73
N TRP A 44 6.66 -8.72 20.07
CA TRP A 44 6.86 -7.64 21.03
C TRP A 44 5.62 -7.42 21.88
N GLY A 45 5.79 -6.68 22.97
CA GLY A 45 4.70 -6.28 23.82
C GLY A 45 5.16 -5.53 25.05
N TRP A 46 4.32 -5.58 26.08
CA TRP A 46 4.59 -4.97 27.37
C TRP A 46 4.41 -5.98 28.49
N ALA A 47 5.15 -5.78 29.57
CA ALA A 47 5.06 -6.52 30.82
C ALA A 47 5.57 -5.61 31.96
N ARG A 48 5.67 -6.15 33.17
CA ARG A 48 6.39 -5.47 34.27
C ARG A 48 7.85 -5.16 33.85
N PRO A 49 8.38 -3.96 34.16
CA PRO A 49 9.79 -3.64 33.92
C PRO A 49 10.74 -4.67 34.55
N GLY A 50 11.76 -5.09 33.81
CA GLY A 50 12.72 -6.09 34.26
C GLY A 50 12.23 -7.54 34.25
N SER A 51 10.96 -7.81 33.94
CA SER A 51 10.44 -9.18 33.86
C SER A 51 11.11 -9.98 32.75
N LYS A 52 11.33 -11.27 33.01
CA LYS A 52 11.83 -12.22 32.02
C LYS A 52 10.67 -12.78 31.20
N ILE A 53 10.64 -12.46 29.91
CA ILE A 53 9.61 -12.91 28.98
C ILE A 53 10.11 -14.13 28.23
N THR A 54 9.26 -15.14 28.10
CA THR A 54 9.51 -16.35 27.29
C THR A 54 8.47 -16.46 26.19
N VAL A 55 8.93 -16.60 24.94
CA VAL A 55 8.10 -16.86 23.77
C VAL A 55 8.38 -18.29 23.28
N ALA A 56 7.34 -19.10 23.21
CA ALA A 56 7.40 -20.52 22.88
C ALA A 56 6.41 -20.84 21.74
N PRO A 57 6.88 -20.84 20.48
CA PRO A 57 6.08 -21.32 19.35
C PRO A 57 6.03 -22.85 19.32
N SER A 58 4.88 -23.44 18.95
CA SER A 58 4.74 -24.90 18.91
C SER A 58 5.49 -25.59 17.76
N TRP A 59 5.96 -24.83 16.75
CA TRP A 59 6.78 -25.37 15.66
C TRP A 59 8.26 -25.57 16.03
N ALA A 60 8.70 -25.10 17.20
CA ALA A 60 10.10 -25.22 17.63
C ALA A 60 10.20 -25.75 19.06
N LYS A 61 11.21 -26.58 19.32
CA LYS A 61 11.58 -26.98 20.70
C LYS A 61 12.26 -25.83 21.47
N GLN A 62 12.90 -24.91 20.75
CA GLN A 62 13.59 -23.75 21.33
C GLN A 62 12.57 -22.75 21.89
N LYS A 63 12.85 -22.27 23.10
CA LYS A 63 12.18 -21.13 23.71
C LYS A 63 13.04 -19.87 23.52
N TYR A 64 12.40 -18.76 23.20
CA TYR A 64 13.06 -17.47 23.05
C TYR A 64 12.84 -16.66 24.33
N GLN A 65 13.87 -15.97 24.81
CA GLN A 65 13.79 -15.22 26.06
C GLN A 65 14.36 -13.81 25.89
N VAL A 66 13.73 -12.86 26.55
CA VAL A 66 14.17 -11.46 26.60
C VAL A 66 13.75 -10.84 27.93
N GLN A 67 14.46 -9.82 28.38
CA GLN A 67 14.06 -9.03 29.54
C GLN A 67 13.31 -7.77 29.08
N ALA A 68 12.21 -7.43 29.75
CA ALA A 68 11.51 -6.16 29.51
C ALA A 68 12.36 -4.96 29.98
N ASP A 69 12.36 -3.88 29.20
CA ASP A 69 13.09 -2.65 29.50
C ASP A 69 12.53 -1.93 30.76
N ASP A 70 13.15 -0.80 31.11
CA ASP A 70 12.75 0.06 32.23
C ASP A 70 11.31 0.62 32.09
N LYS A 71 10.78 0.64 30.87
CA LYS A 71 9.42 1.04 30.52
C LYS A 71 8.49 -0.16 30.32
N GLY A 72 8.96 -1.37 30.61
CA GLY A 72 8.20 -2.61 30.49
C GLY A 72 8.03 -3.11 29.06
N ARG A 73 8.68 -2.51 28.05
CA ARG A 73 8.62 -2.95 26.66
C ARG A 73 9.61 -4.07 26.41
N TRP A 74 9.22 -5.03 25.59
CA TRP A 74 10.10 -6.12 25.18
C TRP A 74 9.89 -6.43 23.70
N LYS A 75 10.95 -6.87 23.03
CA LYS A 75 10.94 -7.30 21.63
C LYS A 75 12.00 -8.37 21.44
N LEU A 76 11.64 -9.47 20.79
CA LEU A 76 12.57 -10.51 20.36
C LEU A 76 12.20 -10.97 18.95
N ARG A 77 13.08 -11.77 18.33
CA ARG A 77 12.82 -12.37 17.02
C ARG A 77 12.66 -13.88 17.15
N VAL A 78 11.65 -14.41 16.49
CA VAL A 78 11.34 -15.85 16.42
C VAL A 78 11.61 -16.33 15.00
N LYS A 79 12.42 -17.39 14.86
CA LYS A 79 12.64 -18.03 13.58
C LYS A 79 11.41 -18.81 13.16
N THR A 80 10.90 -18.56 11.96
CA THR A 80 9.73 -19.24 11.40
C THR A 80 10.14 -20.33 10.40
N PRO A 81 9.41 -21.46 10.36
CA PRO A 81 9.66 -22.54 9.41
C PRO A 81 9.20 -22.15 7.99
N ALA A 82 9.28 -23.10 7.07
CA ALA A 82 8.48 -23.05 5.85
C ALA A 82 6.97 -23.03 6.18
N ALA A 83 6.16 -22.63 5.20
CA ALA A 83 4.72 -22.50 5.34
C ALA A 83 4.04 -23.73 5.94
N GLY A 84 3.07 -23.51 6.82
CA GLY A 84 2.35 -24.57 7.52
C GLY A 84 1.51 -24.07 8.70
N GLY A 85 1.07 -25.01 9.53
CA GLY A 85 0.18 -24.80 10.66
C GLY A 85 -1.10 -25.65 10.56
N PRO A 86 -2.07 -25.46 11.46
CA PRO A 86 -2.08 -24.46 12.53
C PRO A 86 -1.09 -24.77 13.65
N TYR A 87 -0.46 -23.73 14.16
CA TYR A 87 0.42 -23.74 15.32
C TYR A 87 -0.18 -22.94 16.48
N THR A 88 0.52 -22.92 17.60
CA THR A 88 0.25 -22.04 18.74
C THR A 88 1.49 -21.22 19.07
N LEU A 89 1.29 -20.03 19.63
CA LEU A 89 2.36 -19.20 20.18
C LEU A 89 2.03 -18.88 21.64
N SER A 90 2.82 -19.41 22.58
CA SER A 90 2.67 -19.07 23.99
C SER A 90 3.69 -18.00 24.39
N VAL A 91 3.21 -16.94 25.04
CA VAL A 91 4.03 -15.88 25.63
C VAL A 91 3.77 -15.89 27.13
N SER A 92 4.83 -16.06 27.91
CA SER A 92 4.78 -16.08 29.37
C SER A 92 5.75 -15.08 29.98
N GLY A 93 5.37 -14.54 31.13
CA GLY A 93 6.23 -13.72 31.99
C GLY A 93 5.92 -14.07 33.44
N ASP A 94 5.94 -13.07 34.31
CA ASP A 94 5.61 -13.27 35.73
C ASP A 94 4.09 -13.36 36.00
N ASP A 95 3.26 -13.05 35.00
CA ASP A 95 1.79 -13.11 35.06
C ASP A 95 1.25 -14.32 34.26
N LYS A 96 -0.09 -14.43 34.18
CA LYS A 96 -0.76 -15.49 33.42
C LYS A 96 -0.27 -15.49 31.95
N PRO A 97 0.09 -16.66 31.38
CA PRO A 97 0.54 -16.72 30.00
C PRO A 97 -0.59 -16.39 29.02
N VAL A 98 -0.20 -15.77 27.90
CA VAL A 98 -1.05 -15.53 26.73
C VAL A 98 -0.71 -16.59 25.68
N THR A 99 -1.69 -17.33 25.21
CA THR A 99 -1.50 -18.32 24.14
C THR A 99 -2.38 -17.96 22.95
N LEU A 100 -1.74 -17.71 21.81
CA LEU A 100 -2.41 -17.48 20.54
C LEU A 100 -2.64 -18.81 19.81
N GLN A 101 -3.85 -19.00 19.30
CA GLN A 101 -4.32 -20.21 18.64
C GLN A 101 -4.45 -20.02 17.13
N ASN A 102 -4.44 -21.13 16.38
CA ASN A 102 -4.59 -21.13 14.92
C ASN A 102 -3.59 -20.20 14.21
N VAL A 103 -2.34 -20.22 14.66
CA VAL A 103 -1.25 -19.43 14.08
C VAL A 103 -0.74 -20.13 12.83
N LEU A 104 -0.84 -19.47 11.68
CA LEU A 104 -0.24 -19.97 10.43
C LEU A 104 1.16 -19.40 10.21
N VAL A 105 1.92 -20.07 9.36
CA VAL A 105 3.18 -19.56 8.79
C VAL A 105 3.03 -19.59 7.28
N GLY A 106 3.35 -18.49 6.59
CA GLY A 106 3.15 -18.35 5.15
C GLY A 106 3.63 -17.01 4.62
N GLU A 107 3.00 -16.46 3.59
CA GLU A 107 3.39 -15.16 3.01
C GLU A 107 2.52 -14.04 3.58
N VAL A 108 3.14 -12.97 4.09
CA VAL A 108 2.41 -11.83 4.69
C VAL A 108 2.69 -10.56 3.91
N TRP A 109 1.62 -9.84 3.54
CA TRP A 109 1.71 -8.59 2.80
C TRP A 109 0.94 -7.48 3.53
N ILE A 110 1.55 -6.30 3.63
CA ILE A 110 0.86 -5.09 4.09
C ILE A 110 0.35 -4.29 2.89
N CYS A 111 -0.90 -3.86 2.94
CA CYS A 111 -1.60 -3.18 1.86
C CYS A 111 -2.00 -1.78 2.31
N GLY A 112 -1.29 -0.77 1.82
CA GLY A 112 -1.47 0.62 2.19
C GLY A 112 -2.06 1.49 1.09
N GLY A 113 -2.46 2.71 1.47
CA GLY A 113 -2.90 3.75 0.55
C GLY A 113 -4.23 4.37 0.95
N GLN A 114 -5.04 4.72 -0.04
CA GLN A 114 -6.31 5.42 0.17
C GLN A 114 -7.53 4.59 -0.21
N SER A 115 -8.62 5.24 -0.64
CA SER A 115 -9.94 4.64 -0.82
C SER A 115 -9.95 3.52 -1.85
N ASN A 116 -9.10 3.59 -2.87
CA ASN A 116 -9.00 2.55 -3.88
C ASN A 116 -8.31 1.28 -3.39
N MET A 117 -7.39 1.37 -2.41
CA MET A 117 -6.96 0.23 -1.60
C MET A 117 -8.04 -0.18 -0.59
N GLU A 118 -8.69 0.78 0.07
CA GLU A 118 -9.61 0.52 1.18
C GLU A 118 -10.91 -0.16 0.77
N MET A 119 -11.40 0.12 -0.45
CA MET A 119 -12.73 -0.25 -0.91
C MET A 119 -13.03 -1.72 -0.60
N PRO A 120 -14.03 -2.00 0.27
CA PRO A 120 -14.32 -3.36 0.69
C PRO A 120 -14.94 -4.14 -0.48
N MET A 121 -14.86 -5.47 -0.48
CA MET A 121 -15.38 -6.30 -1.57
C MET A 121 -16.85 -6.01 -1.89
N LYS A 122 -17.68 -5.72 -0.88
CA LYS A 122 -19.09 -5.31 -1.07
C LYS A 122 -19.29 -3.95 -1.75
N GLY A 123 -18.22 -3.22 -2.02
CA GLY A 123 -18.24 -1.86 -2.55
C GLY A 123 -18.55 -0.77 -1.51
N PHE A 124 -18.52 0.48 -1.96
CA PHE A 124 -19.03 1.62 -1.20
C PHE A 124 -20.51 1.86 -1.56
N LYS A 125 -21.19 2.69 -0.78
CA LYS A 125 -22.59 3.04 -1.05
C LYS A 125 -22.71 3.66 -2.46
N GLY A 126 -23.47 3.01 -3.34
CA GLY A 126 -23.68 3.45 -4.72
C GLY A 126 -22.49 3.24 -5.66
N GLN A 127 -21.46 2.53 -5.24
CA GLN A 127 -20.24 2.28 -6.03
C GLN A 127 -19.89 0.79 -5.93
N PRO A 128 -20.36 -0.01 -6.89
CA PRO A 128 -20.24 -1.47 -6.80
C PRO A 128 -18.85 -1.95 -7.19
N ILE A 129 -18.58 -3.23 -6.96
CA ILE A 129 -17.45 -3.95 -7.56
C ILE A 129 -18.02 -4.99 -8.50
N LEU A 130 -17.53 -4.99 -9.74
CA LEU A 130 -17.96 -5.97 -10.75
C LEU A 130 -17.56 -7.37 -10.29
N GLY A 131 -18.52 -8.30 -10.27
CA GLY A 131 -18.29 -9.68 -9.79
C GLY A 131 -18.22 -9.86 -8.27
N SER A 132 -18.50 -8.81 -7.48
CA SER A 132 -18.41 -8.84 -6.00
C SER A 132 -19.15 -10.02 -5.36
N ASN A 133 -20.41 -10.28 -5.75
CA ASN A 133 -21.22 -11.32 -5.11
C ASN A 133 -20.61 -12.71 -5.29
N GLU A 134 -20.16 -13.04 -6.50
CA GLU A 134 -19.49 -14.31 -6.79
C GLU A 134 -18.17 -14.42 -6.03
N ALA A 135 -17.37 -13.35 -6.03
CA ALA A 135 -16.11 -13.30 -5.29
C ALA A 135 -16.32 -13.53 -3.79
N ILE A 136 -17.36 -12.94 -3.20
CA ILE A 136 -17.72 -13.12 -1.78
C ILE A 136 -18.24 -14.54 -1.51
N LEU A 137 -19.16 -15.04 -2.34
CA LEU A 137 -19.80 -16.35 -2.19
C LEU A 137 -18.75 -17.48 -2.18
N HIS A 138 -17.77 -17.41 -3.06
CA HIS A 138 -16.70 -18.40 -3.21
C HIS A 138 -15.45 -18.12 -2.38
N SER A 139 -15.52 -17.20 -1.42
CA SER A 139 -14.32 -16.68 -0.75
C SER A 139 -13.79 -17.51 0.42
N ALA A 140 -14.54 -18.54 0.86
CA ALA A 140 -14.16 -19.38 1.99
C ALA A 140 -12.82 -20.09 1.71
N ASN A 141 -11.78 -19.71 2.45
CA ASN A 141 -10.44 -20.23 2.27
C ASN A 141 -9.67 -20.22 3.61
N PRO A 142 -9.45 -21.39 4.24
CA PRO A 142 -8.77 -21.48 5.53
C PRO A 142 -7.26 -21.20 5.44
N ASN A 143 -6.70 -20.92 4.26
CA ASN A 143 -5.31 -20.53 4.06
C ASN A 143 -5.14 -19.02 3.83
N ILE A 144 -6.22 -18.23 3.82
CA ILE A 144 -6.12 -16.76 3.74
C ILE A 144 -6.50 -16.16 5.10
N ARG A 145 -5.70 -15.19 5.56
CA ARG A 145 -5.91 -14.42 6.80
C ARG A 145 -5.97 -12.94 6.51
N LEU A 146 -6.97 -12.28 7.09
CA LEU A 146 -7.31 -10.89 6.81
C LEU A 146 -7.25 -10.06 8.09
N TYR A 147 -6.52 -8.95 8.07
CA TYR A 147 -6.45 -8.01 9.19
C TYR A 147 -6.69 -6.59 8.68
N ASN A 148 -7.71 -5.90 9.22
CA ASN A 148 -7.91 -4.48 8.97
C ASN A 148 -7.31 -3.69 10.13
N VAL A 149 -6.34 -2.82 9.85
CA VAL A 149 -5.85 -1.85 10.82
C VAL A 149 -6.94 -0.80 11.05
N PRO A 150 -7.47 -0.63 12.28
CA PRO A 150 -8.55 0.31 12.49
C PRO A 150 -8.12 1.76 12.26
N ARG A 151 -9.01 2.56 11.66
CA ARG A 151 -8.78 3.99 11.42
C ARG A 151 -8.44 4.74 12.71
N SER A 152 -7.34 5.48 12.67
CA SER A 152 -6.84 6.25 13.81
C SER A 152 -5.86 7.33 13.35
N SER A 153 -6.27 8.60 13.46
CA SER A 153 -5.39 9.74 13.17
C SER A 153 -4.87 10.30 14.47
N ARG A 154 -3.55 10.48 14.58
CA ARG A 154 -2.89 10.94 15.81
C ARG A 154 -1.73 11.88 15.50
N THR A 155 -1.63 12.98 16.22
CA THR A 155 -0.50 13.91 16.13
C THR A 155 0.79 13.37 16.78
N ALA A 156 0.68 12.33 17.62
CA ALA A 156 1.82 11.63 18.22
C ALA A 156 1.77 10.13 17.91
N PRO A 157 2.92 9.47 17.65
CA PRO A 157 3.01 8.03 17.41
C PRO A 157 2.32 7.21 18.50
N LYS A 158 1.65 6.13 18.09
CA LYS A 158 1.07 5.13 19.00
C LYS A 158 1.82 3.82 18.87
N ASP A 159 2.13 3.21 20.00
CA ASP A 159 2.79 1.90 20.03
C ASP A 159 1.80 0.74 19.86
N ASN A 160 0.49 1.01 19.89
CA ASN A 160 -0.57 0.03 19.66
C ASN A 160 -1.73 0.63 18.85
N SER A 161 -2.35 -0.19 18.00
CA SER A 161 -3.54 0.16 17.25
C SER A 161 -4.77 0.01 18.16
N LYS A 162 -5.95 0.44 17.66
CA LYS A 162 -7.19 0.03 18.31
C LYS A 162 -7.36 -1.50 18.13
N PRO A 163 -8.01 -2.20 19.07
CA PRO A 163 -8.24 -3.63 18.95
C PRO A 163 -8.94 -4.02 17.64
N PHE A 164 -8.40 -5.06 16.99
CA PHE A 164 -9.00 -5.77 15.87
C PHE A 164 -8.48 -7.21 15.90
N ALA A 165 -9.15 -8.13 15.22
CA ALA A 165 -8.75 -9.54 15.18
C ALA A 165 -8.43 -9.98 13.75
N TRP A 166 -7.45 -10.87 13.60
CA TRP A 166 -7.27 -11.62 12.37
C TRP A 166 -8.50 -12.47 12.08
N LYS A 167 -8.98 -12.41 10.84
CA LYS A 167 -10.11 -13.20 10.36
C LYS A 167 -9.64 -14.24 9.35
N VAL A 168 -10.24 -15.41 9.39
CA VAL A 168 -10.16 -16.39 8.30
C VAL A 168 -10.94 -15.83 7.10
N ALA A 169 -10.48 -16.06 5.88
CA ALA A 169 -11.25 -15.68 4.70
C ALA A 169 -12.52 -16.52 4.61
N GLU A 170 -13.64 -15.83 4.72
CA GLU A 170 -15.00 -16.35 4.61
C GLU A 170 -15.90 -15.21 4.09
N PRO A 171 -17.11 -15.50 3.57
CA PRO A 171 -17.95 -14.50 2.92
C PRO A 171 -18.12 -13.21 3.72
N GLU A 172 -18.38 -13.29 5.04
CA GLU A 172 -18.54 -12.09 5.88
C GLU A 172 -17.24 -11.29 6.03
N ALA A 173 -16.11 -11.97 6.28
CA ALA A 173 -14.82 -11.31 6.43
C ALA A 173 -14.38 -10.63 5.13
N VAL A 174 -14.52 -11.33 4.00
CA VAL A 174 -14.08 -10.88 2.67
C VAL A 174 -14.98 -9.75 2.16
N SER A 175 -16.29 -9.83 2.39
CA SER A 175 -17.25 -8.76 2.10
C SER A 175 -16.82 -7.40 2.69
N ASN A 176 -16.16 -7.41 3.85
CA ASN A 176 -15.71 -6.23 4.58
C ASN A 176 -14.19 -5.95 4.46
N PHE A 177 -13.48 -6.67 3.60
CA PHE A 177 -12.04 -6.50 3.39
C PHE A 177 -11.74 -5.87 2.03
N SER A 178 -10.57 -5.21 1.91
CA SER A 178 -10.10 -4.58 0.68
C SER A 178 -10.21 -5.53 -0.52
N ALA A 179 -10.93 -5.11 -1.55
CA ALA A 179 -11.13 -5.91 -2.76
C ALA A 179 -9.82 -6.13 -3.52
N THR A 180 -9.05 -5.06 -3.72
CA THR A 180 -7.75 -5.13 -4.40
C THR A 180 -6.76 -6.02 -3.65
N ALA A 181 -6.65 -5.86 -2.33
CA ALA A 181 -5.78 -6.72 -1.52
C ALA A 181 -6.26 -8.18 -1.53
N TYR A 182 -7.57 -8.43 -1.46
CA TYR A 182 -8.11 -9.79 -1.50
C TYR A 182 -7.82 -10.46 -2.85
N PHE A 183 -8.08 -9.81 -3.98
CA PHE A 183 -7.79 -10.39 -5.30
C PHE A 183 -6.29 -10.66 -5.49
N PHE A 184 -5.42 -9.80 -4.95
CA PHE A 184 -3.98 -10.06 -4.87
C PHE A 184 -3.68 -11.33 -4.09
N GLY A 185 -4.15 -11.42 -2.83
CA GLY A 185 -3.81 -12.54 -1.96
C GLY A 185 -4.47 -13.86 -2.38
N ARG A 186 -5.66 -13.80 -3.00
CA ARG A 186 -6.33 -14.97 -3.58
C ARG A 186 -5.48 -15.58 -4.69
N LEU A 187 -5.09 -14.77 -5.69
CA LEU A 187 -4.24 -15.27 -6.77
C LEU A 187 -2.88 -15.75 -6.24
N LEU A 188 -2.29 -15.04 -5.28
CA LEU A 188 -1.02 -15.45 -4.69
C LEU A 188 -1.13 -16.81 -3.97
N GLN A 189 -2.20 -17.00 -3.18
CA GLN A 189 -2.46 -18.25 -2.46
C GLN A 189 -2.73 -19.41 -3.43
N GLU A 190 -3.51 -19.16 -4.49
CA GLU A 190 -3.81 -20.12 -5.55
C GLU A 190 -2.53 -20.61 -6.25
N GLN A 191 -1.56 -19.73 -6.50
CA GLN A 191 -0.36 -20.07 -7.27
C GLN A 191 0.81 -20.57 -6.42
N LEU A 192 0.89 -20.14 -5.16
CA LEU A 192 1.95 -20.57 -4.25
C LEU A 192 1.56 -21.79 -3.41
N HIS A 193 0.26 -22.06 -3.23
CA HIS A 193 -0.26 -23.14 -2.40
C HIS A 193 0.23 -23.10 -0.94
N VAL A 194 0.53 -21.90 -0.43
CA VAL A 194 0.91 -21.63 0.97
C VAL A 194 -0.09 -20.68 1.61
N PRO A 195 -0.19 -20.61 2.95
CA PRO A 195 -1.02 -19.60 3.59
C PRO A 195 -0.60 -18.17 3.24
N VAL A 196 -1.58 -17.28 3.11
CA VAL A 196 -1.37 -15.86 2.78
C VAL A 196 -2.08 -14.96 3.80
N GLY A 197 -1.34 -14.00 4.35
CA GLY A 197 -1.82 -12.96 5.26
C GLY A 197 -1.85 -11.61 4.59
N LEU A 198 -2.95 -10.88 4.75
CA LEU A 198 -3.13 -9.54 4.21
C LEU A 198 -3.46 -8.56 5.34
N ILE A 199 -2.63 -7.54 5.52
CA ILE A 199 -2.81 -6.46 6.49
C ILE A 199 -3.25 -5.22 5.74
N ASN A 200 -4.53 -4.88 5.76
CA ASN A 200 -5.05 -3.66 5.17
C ASN A 200 -4.83 -2.47 6.11
N CYS A 201 -3.92 -1.57 5.75
CA CYS A 201 -3.57 -0.34 6.46
C CYS A 201 -3.81 0.86 5.53
N SER A 202 -5.08 1.12 5.19
CA SER A 202 -5.47 2.18 4.26
C SER A 202 -6.56 3.08 4.84
N TYR A 203 -6.68 4.30 4.30
CA TYR A 203 -7.73 5.26 4.67
C TYR A 203 -8.10 6.14 3.47
N GLY A 204 -9.36 6.06 3.05
CA GLY A 204 -9.98 6.91 2.02
C GLY A 204 -9.61 8.39 2.05
N GLY A 205 -9.27 8.94 0.88
CA GLY A 205 -8.95 10.36 0.67
C GLY A 205 -7.64 10.83 1.30
N SER A 206 -6.78 9.91 1.74
CA SER A 206 -5.49 10.27 2.33
C SER A 206 -4.46 10.71 1.29
N THR A 207 -3.66 11.69 1.69
CA THR A 207 -2.46 12.10 0.95
C THR A 207 -1.24 11.33 1.45
N ILE A 208 -0.19 11.21 0.64
CA ILE A 208 1.00 10.44 0.99
C ILE A 208 1.70 10.95 2.27
N GLU A 209 1.65 12.26 2.51
CA GLU A 209 2.24 12.94 3.68
C GLU A 209 1.61 12.48 5.00
N ALA A 210 0.34 12.07 4.99
CA ALA A 210 -0.32 11.55 6.18
C ALA A 210 0.31 10.23 6.66
N TRP A 211 0.97 9.50 5.76
CA TRP A 211 1.59 8.18 5.98
C TRP A 211 3.10 8.22 6.21
N MET A 212 3.70 9.40 6.25
CA MET A 212 5.13 9.61 6.48
C MET A 212 5.39 10.08 7.90
N SER A 213 6.51 9.67 8.49
CA SER A 213 6.92 10.12 9.82
C SER A 213 7.28 11.61 9.80
N GLU A 214 7.25 12.23 10.99
CA GLU A 214 7.74 13.60 11.17
C GLU A 214 9.18 13.77 10.65
N GLU A 215 10.06 12.79 10.91
CA GLU A 215 11.44 12.80 10.44
C GLU A 215 11.53 12.81 8.91
N THR A 216 10.80 11.91 8.24
CA THR A 216 10.77 11.83 6.78
C THR A 216 10.17 13.10 6.17
N LEU A 217 9.15 13.69 6.78
CA LEU A 217 8.50 14.89 6.26
C LEU A 217 9.38 16.14 6.33
N ARG A 218 10.30 16.23 7.28
CA ARG A 218 11.20 17.38 7.45
C ARG A 218 12.12 17.64 6.26
N GLN A 219 12.30 16.66 5.37
CA GLN A 219 13.09 16.85 4.15
C GLN A 219 12.31 17.56 3.02
N PHE A 220 10.99 17.72 3.13
CA PHE A 220 10.16 18.36 2.11
C PHE A 220 9.73 19.77 2.55
N ALA A 221 10.16 20.78 1.79
CA ALA A 221 9.70 22.15 1.98
C ALA A 221 8.17 22.24 1.78
N GLY A 222 7.52 23.16 2.49
CA GLY A 222 6.08 23.40 2.37
C GLY A 222 5.16 22.43 3.13
N VAL A 223 5.69 21.36 3.73
CA VAL A 223 4.91 20.46 4.58
C VAL A 223 4.85 21.00 6.02
N THR A 224 3.63 21.26 6.51
CA THR A 224 3.42 21.68 7.90
C THR A 224 3.11 20.48 8.78
N ILE A 225 4.00 20.19 9.74
CA ILE A 225 3.82 19.11 10.71
C ILE A 225 2.99 19.64 11.88
N PRO A 226 1.84 19.03 12.22
CA PRO A 226 1.01 19.51 13.31
C PRO A 226 1.70 19.31 14.67
N PRO A 227 1.65 20.30 15.59
CA PRO A 227 1.99 20.12 16.99
C PRO A 227 1.22 18.94 17.63
N ARG A 228 1.85 18.29 18.62
CA ARG A 228 1.25 17.13 19.32
C ARG A 228 -0.07 17.44 20.03
N THR A 229 -0.28 18.70 20.40
CA THR A 229 -1.47 19.20 21.11
C THR A 229 -2.63 19.57 20.19
N ASP A 230 -2.41 19.61 18.88
CA ASP A 230 -3.39 20.14 17.94
C ASP A 230 -4.56 19.17 17.69
N SER A 231 -5.72 19.76 17.36
CA SER A 231 -6.85 19.00 16.83
C SER A 231 -6.63 18.71 15.34
N ILE A 232 -7.03 17.50 14.91
CA ILE A 232 -6.86 17.05 13.53
C ILE A 232 -8.12 17.40 12.75
N LYS A 233 -8.07 18.47 11.93
CA LYS A 233 -9.22 18.94 11.14
C LYS A 233 -9.53 18.03 9.95
N VAL A 234 -8.50 17.59 9.23
CA VAL A 234 -8.64 16.70 8.06
C VAL A 234 -7.93 15.39 8.37
N VAL A 235 -8.68 14.48 8.99
CA VAL A 235 -8.16 13.25 9.62
C VAL A 235 -7.36 12.33 8.70
N ASN A 236 -7.60 12.40 7.40
CA ASN A 236 -6.95 11.57 6.39
C ASN A 236 -5.81 12.28 5.64
N ARG A 237 -5.72 13.61 5.66
CA ARG A 237 -4.73 14.39 4.89
C ARG A 237 -3.73 15.15 5.74
N THR A 238 -3.98 15.28 7.04
CA THR A 238 -3.06 16.00 7.92
C THR A 238 -1.73 15.22 7.98
N PRO A 239 -0.57 15.84 7.65
CA PRO A 239 0.72 15.17 7.61
C PRO A 239 1.04 14.40 8.90
N THR A 240 1.77 13.29 8.79
CA THR A 240 2.15 12.35 9.88
C THR A 240 1.01 11.65 10.63
N THR A 241 -0.24 12.06 10.46
CA THR A 241 -1.28 11.64 11.41
C THR A 241 -1.74 10.19 11.27
N LEU A 242 -1.77 9.65 10.04
CA LEU A 242 -2.10 8.25 9.78
C LEU A 242 -0.92 7.32 10.01
N TYR A 243 0.30 7.79 9.71
CA TYR A 243 1.53 7.12 10.12
C TYR A 243 1.50 6.81 11.63
N ASN A 244 1.32 7.86 12.43
CA ASN A 244 1.36 7.76 13.88
C ASN A 244 0.28 6.84 14.47
N GLY A 245 -0.93 6.90 13.94
CA GLY A 245 -2.09 6.23 14.53
C GLY A 245 -2.43 4.87 13.92
N MET A 246 -1.99 4.58 12.69
CA MET A 246 -2.31 3.34 11.96
C MET A 246 -1.07 2.53 11.60
N LEU A 247 -0.09 3.12 10.90
CA LEU A 247 1.06 2.37 10.40
C LEU A 247 2.07 2.02 11.50
N HIS A 248 2.50 3.02 12.27
CA HIS A 248 3.51 2.87 13.32
C HIS A 248 3.17 1.74 14.32
N PRO A 249 1.91 1.58 14.79
CA PRO A 249 1.55 0.46 15.65
C PRO A 249 1.75 -0.96 15.09
N VAL A 250 1.75 -1.12 13.77
CA VAL A 250 1.88 -2.43 13.10
C VAL A 250 3.23 -2.60 12.40
N ALA A 251 4.03 -1.53 12.35
CA ALA A 251 5.36 -1.54 11.76
C ALA A 251 6.28 -2.55 12.47
N GLY A 252 7.03 -3.31 11.66
CA GLY A 252 7.90 -4.38 12.15
C GLY A 252 7.21 -5.74 12.36
N TYR A 253 5.91 -5.86 12.08
CA TYR A 253 5.29 -7.18 11.87
C TYR A 253 5.95 -7.87 10.68
N GLY A 254 6.35 -9.14 10.80
CA GLY A 254 7.06 -9.84 9.72
C GLY A 254 6.23 -9.89 8.44
N ILE A 255 6.77 -9.32 7.35
CA ILE A 255 6.16 -9.29 6.01
C ILE A 255 7.12 -9.79 4.94
N ARG A 256 6.58 -10.30 3.84
CA ARG A 256 7.30 -10.50 2.58
C ARG A 256 7.47 -9.20 1.82
N GLY A 257 6.44 -8.36 1.76
CA GLY A 257 6.43 -7.14 0.96
C GLY A 257 5.21 -6.24 1.23
N ALA A 258 5.15 -5.13 0.50
CA ALA A 258 4.09 -4.13 0.63
C ALA A 258 3.38 -3.85 -0.70
N LEU A 259 2.09 -3.56 -0.60
CA LEU A 259 1.27 -3.01 -1.68
C LEU A 259 0.90 -1.55 -1.36
N TRP A 260 0.86 -0.70 -2.37
CA TRP A 260 0.44 0.70 -2.22
C TRP A 260 -0.52 1.13 -3.33
N TYR A 261 -1.70 1.63 -2.97
CA TYR A 261 -2.63 2.19 -3.96
C TYR A 261 -3.15 3.54 -3.48
N GLN A 262 -2.45 4.59 -3.92
CA GLN A 262 -2.71 5.98 -3.59
C GLN A 262 -2.15 6.91 -4.66
N GLY A 263 -2.74 8.09 -4.76
CA GLY A 263 -2.26 9.19 -5.58
C GLY A 263 -3.36 10.19 -5.92
N GLU A 264 -4.63 9.77 -5.83
CA GLU A 264 -5.77 10.59 -6.22
C GLU A 264 -5.93 11.83 -5.33
N SER A 265 -5.46 11.80 -4.08
CA SER A 265 -5.44 12.98 -3.21
C SER A 265 -4.18 13.85 -3.38
N ASN A 266 -3.19 13.40 -4.15
CA ASN A 266 -1.96 14.15 -4.46
C ASN A 266 -1.92 14.63 -5.92
N TYR A 267 -3.02 14.52 -6.67
CA TYR A 267 -3.07 14.89 -8.08
C TYR A 267 -2.77 16.38 -8.35
N GLU A 268 -2.90 17.25 -7.35
CA GLU A 268 -2.58 18.69 -7.44
C GLU A 268 -1.08 18.99 -7.28
N HIS A 269 -0.29 18.02 -6.81
CA HIS A 269 1.15 18.11 -6.58
C HIS A 269 1.92 16.94 -7.23
N PRO A 270 1.73 16.69 -8.54
CA PRO A 270 2.34 15.55 -9.22
C PRO A 270 3.86 15.60 -9.26
N ASP A 271 4.48 16.79 -9.36
CA ASP A 271 5.94 16.94 -9.40
C ASP A 271 6.63 16.52 -8.09
N GLU A 272 5.93 16.64 -6.96
CA GLU A 272 6.45 16.32 -5.63
C GLU A 272 6.28 14.82 -5.30
N TYR A 273 5.45 14.11 -6.06
CA TYR A 273 5.04 12.75 -5.74
C TYR A 273 6.16 11.68 -5.83
N PRO A 274 7.05 11.68 -6.86
CA PRO A 274 8.10 10.67 -6.98
C PRO A 274 9.03 10.65 -5.77
N ASP A 275 9.51 11.82 -5.35
CA ASP A 275 10.42 11.97 -4.21
C ASP A 275 9.73 11.57 -2.89
N ARG A 276 8.44 11.92 -2.74
CA ARG A 276 7.64 11.51 -1.56
C ARG A 276 7.42 10.01 -1.52
N LEU A 277 7.14 9.38 -2.66
CA LEU A 277 6.97 7.92 -2.72
C LEU A 277 8.29 7.21 -2.42
N GLN A 278 9.40 7.66 -2.99
CA GLN A 278 10.73 7.11 -2.68
C GLN A 278 11.05 7.21 -1.18
N ALA A 279 10.77 8.37 -0.58
CA ALA A 279 10.97 8.60 0.84
C ALA A 279 10.08 7.72 1.73
N LEU A 280 8.80 7.58 1.39
CA LEU A 280 7.86 6.68 2.09
C LEU A 280 8.39 5.24 2.08
N VAL A 281 8.82 4.73 0.91
CA VAL A 281 9.35 3.38 0.79
C VAL A 281 10.62 3.19 1.61
N LYS A 282 11.54 4.16 1.56
CA LYS A 282 12.77 4.15 2.36
C LYS A 282 12.46 4.11 3.85
N GLN A 283 11.51 4.92 4.31
CA GLN A 283 11.07 4.92 5.70
C GLN A 283 10.52 3.55 6.12
N TRP A 284 9.60 2.96 5.34
CA TRP A 284 9.01 1.66 5.69
C TRP A 284 10.07 0.56 5.75
N ARG A 285 11.02 0.55 4.80
CA ARG A 285 12.15 -0.40 4.81
C ARG A 285 13.02 -0.24 6.06
N ALA A 286 13.29 0.99 6.48
CA ALA A 286 14.03 1.27 7.71
C ALA A 286 13.27 0.80 8.96
N GLU A 287 11.97 1.09 9.05
CA GLU A 287 11.13 0.72 10.21
C GLU A 287 10.95 -0.80 10.36
N TRP A 288 10.79 -1.51 9.25
CA TRP A 288 10.71 -2.97 9.27
C TRP A 288 12.07 -3.62 9.55
N GLY A 289 13.16 -3.02 9.08
CA GLY A 289 14.50 -3.59 9.23
C GLY A 289 14.64 -4.96 8.57
N GLN A 290 13.95 -5.17 7.44
CA GLN A 290 13.93 -6.41 6.64
C GLN A 290 14.59 -6.22 5.27
N GLY A 291 15.49 -5.23 5.15
CA GLY A 291 16.15 -4.89 3.89
C GLY A 291 15.20 -4.33 2.84
N GLU A 292 15.55 -4.54 1.57
CA GLU A 292 14.79 -4.04 0.42
C GLU A 292 13.63 -4.97 0.06
N PHE A 293 12.65 -5.11 0.95
CA PHE A 293 11.47 -5.92 0.66
C PHE A 293 10.73 -5.37 -0.60
N PRO A 294 10.07 -6.24 -1.39
CA PRO A 294 9.30 -5.83 -2.57
C PRO A 294 8.22 -4.80 -2.24
N PHE A 295 8.21 -3.70 -2.99
CA PHE A 295 7.20 -2.65 -2.86
C PHE A 295 6.46 -2.47 -4.17
N TYR A 296 5.25 -3.02 -4.27
CA TYR A 296 4.45 -2.93 -5.49
C TYR A 296 3.33 -1.91 -5.32
N TYR A 297 3.07 -1.11 -6.34
CA TYR A 297 2.05 -0.07 -6.24
C TYR A 297 1.20 0.02 -7.48
N ALA A 298 -0.03 0.50 -7.32
CA ALA A 298 -0.95 0.70 -8.43
C ALA A 298 -0.90 2.16 -8.88
N GLN A 299 -0.76 2.35 -10.20
CA GLN A 299 -1.04 3.63 -10.82
C GLN A 299 -2.51 4.00 -10.60
N ILE A 300 -2.83 5.28 -10.36
CA ILE A 300 -4.23 5.70 -10.28
C ILE A 300 -4.94 5.45 -11.60
N ALA A 301 -6.19 4.99 -11.54
CA ALA A 301 -7.00 4.80 -12.73
C ALA A 301 -7.48 6.17 -13.28
N PRO A 302 -7.69 6.30 -14.61
CA PRO A 302 -8.29 7.49 -15.20
C PRO A 302 -9.67 7.78 -14.63
N TYR A 303 -9.91 9.05 -14.31
CA TYR A 303 -11.16 9.58 -13.77
C TYR A 303 -11.27 11.05 -14.15
N ASN A 304 -12.47 11.57 -14.34
CA ASN A 304 -12.68 12.98 -14.64
C ASN A 304 -12.71 13.82 -13.35
N TYR A 305 -11.53 14.32 -12.93
CA TYR A 305 -11.36 15.10 -11.71
C TYR A 305 -12.11 16.43 -11.70
N ALA A 306 -12.46 16.97 -12.87
CA ALA A 306 -13.27 18.17 -12.98
C ALA A 306 -14.71 17.98 -12.46
N GLN A 307 -15.12 16.75 -12.11
CA GLN A 307 -16.42 16.45 -11.49
C GLN A 307 -16.40 16.53 -9.94
N LEU A 308 -15.23 16.73 -9.31
CA LEU A 308 -15.11 16.85 -7.86
C LEU A 308 -14.82 18.30 -7.45
N PRO A 309 -15.41 18.83 -6.36
CA PRO A 309 -15.00 20.11 -5.80
C PRO A 309 -13.48 20.14 -5.54
N PRO A 310 -12.78 21.24 -5.89
CA PRO A 310 -13.31 22.54 -6.34
C PRO A 310 -13.58 22.67 -7.85
N TYR A 311 -13.67 21.56 -8.58
CA TYR A 311 -14.01 21.47 -10.02
C TYR A 311 -12.93 22.05 -10.95
N ASN A 312 -11.67 21.92 -10.54
CA ASN A 312 -10.52 22.34 -11.34
C ASN A 312 -10.40 21.52 -12.64
N LYS A 313 -9.92 22.14 -13.71
CA LYS A 313 -9.73 21.49 -15.02
C LYS A 313 -8.45 21.98 -15.69
N GLY A 314 -7.70 21.05 -16.31
CA GLY A 314 -6.54 21.36 -17.14
C GLY A 314 -5.32 21.83 -16.34
N GLY A 315 -4.23 22.12 -17.07
CA GLY A 315 -2.92 22.43 -16.49
C GLY A 315 -2.48 21.38 -15.47
N LYS A 316 -1.91 21.83 -14.35
CA LYS A 316 -1.52 20.98 -13.20
C LYS A 316 -2.64 20.11 -12.61
N PHE A 317 -3.91 20.40 -12.88
CA PHE A 317 -5.04 19.61 -12.37
C PHE A 317 -5.40 18.41 -13.26
N ASN A 318 -4.72 18.25 -14.41
CA ASN A 318 -4.84 17.06 -15.24
C ASN A 318 -4.13 15.87 -14.56
N SER A 319 -4.91 14.89 -14.10
CA SER A 319 -4.42 13.70 -13.41
C SER A 319 -3.51 12.78 -14.25
N ALA A 320 -3.35 13.04 -15.55
CA ALA A 320 -2.28 12.42 -16.33
C ALA A 320 -0.88 12.74 -15.79
N PHE A 321 -0.69 13.92 -15.19
CA PHE A 321 0.57 14.30 -14.58
C PHE A 321 0.94 13.41 -13.39
N ILE A 322 -0.01 13.13 -12.48
CA ILE A 322 0.26 12.23 -11.35
C ILE A 322 0.46 10.79 -11.82
N ARG A 323 -0.22 10.34 -12.88
CA ARG A 323 0.06 9.04 -13.50
C ARG A 323 1.48 8.97 -14.06
N ASP A 324 1.91 9.98 -14.79
CA ASP A 324 3.29 10.06 -15.31
C ASP A 324 4.33 10.16 -14.18
N ALA A 325 4.03 10.87 -13.10
CA ALA A 325 4.87 10.92 -11.91
C ALA A 325 5.00 9.55 -11.23
N GLN A 326 3.89 8.82 -11.07
CA GLN A 326 3.90 7.44 -10.57
C GLN A 326 4.73 6.51 -11.46
N ARG A 327 4.67 6.68 -12.79
CA ARG A 327 5.50 5.94 -13.74
C ARG A 327 6.99 6.26 -13.56
N LYS A 328 7.34 7.54 -13.43
CA LYS A 328 8.73 7.99 -13.22
C LYS A 328 9.31 7.51 -11.90
N ALA A 329 8.49 7.47 -10.84
CA ALA A 329 8.89 7.01 -9.51
C ALA A 329 9.41 5.56 -9.48
N GLU A 330 8.95 4.70 -10.40
CA GLU A 330 9.33 3.28 -10.44
C GLU A 330 10.86 3.11 -10.56
N SER A 331 11.50 3.94 -11.40
CA SER A 331 12.94 3.91 -11.63
C SER A 331 13.78 4.40 -10.44
N GLN A 332 13.16 5.12 -9.51
CA GLN A 332 13.83 5.70 -8.34
C GLN A 332 13.80 4.76 -7.12
N ILE A 333 13.00 3.69 -7.18
CA ILE A 333 12.73 2.82 -6.02
C ILE A 333 13.23 1.41 -6.34
N PRO A 334 14.35 0.96 -5.75
CA PRO A 334 14.84 -0.41 -5.92
C PRO A 334 13.81 -1.43 -5.47
N ASN A 335 13.77 -2.59 -6.14
CA ASN A 335 12.81 -3.68 -5.85
C ASN A 335 11.35 -3.20 -5.72
N ALA A 336 10.95 -2.31 -6.63
CA ALA A 336 9.57 -1.87 -6.79
C ALA A 336 9.08 -2.15 -8.21
N ALA A 337 7.76 -2.16 -8.36
CA ALA A 337 7.11 -2.23 -9.66
C ALA A 337 5.70 -1.65 -9.60
N MET A 338 5.24 -1.11 -10.73
CA MET A 338 3.93 -0.47 -10.85
C MET A 338 2.93 -1.32 -11.64
N ALA A 339 1.75 -1.55 -11.08
CA ALA A 339 0.59 -2.05 -11.83
C ALA A 339 -0.10 -0.88 -12.54
N VAL A 340 -0.12 -0.89 -13.88
CA VAL A 340 -0.81 0.12 -14.69
C VAL A 340 -2.31 -0.18 -14.74
N LEU A 341 -3.15 0.82 -14.47
CA LEU A 341 -4.61 0.71 -14.38
C LEU A 341 -5.37 1.56 -15.41
N LEU A 342 -4.70 1.93 -16.50
CA LEU A 342 -5.23 2.85 -17.52
C LEU A 342 -6.50 2.33 -18.23
N ASP A 343 -6.70 1.01 -18.27
CA ASP A 343 -7.83 0.33 -18.94
C ASP A 343 -9.03 0.03 -18.02
N VAL A 344 -8.89 0.26 -16.70
CA VAL A 344 -9.95 -0.01 -15.71
C VAL A 344 -10.58 1.24 -15.13
N GLY A 345 -10.12 2.43 -15.55
CA GLY A 345 -10.68 3.71 -15.13
C GLY A 345 -12.12 3.93 -15.61
N GLU A 346 -12.83 4.81 -14.90
CA GLU A 346 -14.22 5.17 -15.19
C GLU A 346 -14.37 6.68 -15.15
N GLU A 347 -15.10 7.24 -16.12
CA GLU A 347 -15.21 8.69 -16.24
C GLU A 347 -15.97 9.30 -15.05
N ALA A 348 -17.05 8.65 -14.63
CA ALA A 348 -17.95 9.13 -13.58
C ALA A 348 -17.64 8.55 -12.19
N GLY A 349 -16.72 7.59 -12.09
CA GLY A 349 -16.41 6.87 -10.85
C GLY A 349 -14.94 6.93 -10.50
N ILE A 350 -14.57 7.72 -9.48
CA ILE A 350 -13.19 7.75 -8.96
C ILE A 350 -12.75 6.42 -8.33
N HIS A 351 -13.71 5.59 -7.93
CA HIS A 351 -13.48 4.24 -7.44
C HIS A 351 -13.89 3.23 -8.51
N PRO A 352 -12.97 2.79 -9.40
CA PRO A 352 -13.31 1.88 -10.47
C PRO A 352 -13.88 0.55 -9.94
N MET A 353 -15.00 0.12 -10.51
CA MET A 353 -15.71 -1.11 -10.17
C MET A 353 -14.88 -2.35 -10.50
N ARG A 354 -14.00 -2.27 -11.50
CA ARG A 354 -13.10 -3.36 -11.93
C ARG A 354 -11.87 -3.44 -11.01
N LYS A 355 -12.07 -3.94 -9.78
CA LYS A 355 -11.00 -4.10 -8.77
C LYS A 355 -10.10 -5.31 -8.97
N GLU A 356 -10.64 -6.37 -9.57
CA GLU A 356 -9.94 -7.63 -9.77
C GLU A 356 -8.67 -7.48 -10.64
N PRO A 357 -8.69 -6.79 -11.80
CA PRO A 357 -7.47 -6.60 -12.59
C PRO A 357 -6.35 -5.89 -11.82
N GLY A 358 -6.68 -4.92 -10.96
CA GLY A 358 -5.67 -4.23 -10.16
C GLY A 358 -5.00 -5.14 -9.13
N GLY A 359 -5.78 -5.96 -8.42
CA GLY A 359 -5.24 -6.95 -7.48
C GLY A 359 -4.43 -8.03 -8.18
N GLN A 360 -4.94 -8.55 -9.31
CA GLN A 360 -4.25 -9.57 -10.10
C GLN A 360 -2.94 -9.06 -10.68
N ARG A 361 -2.88 -7.84 -11.24
CA ARG A 361 -1.62 -7.26 -11.77
C ARG A 361 -0.55 -7.12 -10.69
N LEU A 362 -0.93 -6.67 -9.49
CA LEU A 362 -0.02 -6.65 -8.34
C LEU A 362 0.48 -8.06 -7.97
N ALA A 363 -0.38 -9.08 -8.07
CA ALA A 363 -0.01 -10.47 -7.78
C ALA A 363 0.89 -11.06 -8.88
N LEU A 364 0.66 -10.74 -10.15
CA LEU A 364 1.54 -11.10 -11.25
C LEU A 364 2.95 -10.51 -11.05
N LEU A 365 3.03 -9.24 -10.64
CA LEU A 365 4.30 -8.60 -10.28
C LEU A 365 5.00 -9.37 -9.15
N ALA A 366 4.29 -9.72 -8.09
CA ALA A 366 4.86 -10.52 -7.00
C ALA A 366 5.32 -11.91 -7.47
N LEU A 367 4.48 -12.65 -8.19
CA LEU A 367 4.82 -13.97 -8.70
C LEU A 367 6.08 -13.95 -9.58
N GLN A 368 6.21 -12.95 -10.46
CA GLN A 368 7.36 -12.83 -11.35
C GLN A 368 8.61 -12.29 -10.64
N LYS A 369 8.51 -11.12 -9.98
CA LYS A 369 9.67 -10.40 -9.43
C LYS A 369 10.09 -10.88 -8.04
N THR A 370 9.16 -11.33 -7.20
CA THR A 370 9.46 -11.84 -5.85
C THR A 370 9.71 -13.35 -5.85
N TYR A 371 8.86 -14.11 -6.54
CA TYR A 371 8.90 -15.58 -6.49
C TYR A 371 9.52 -16.23 -7.73
N GLY A 372 10.02 -15.44 -8.68
CA GLY A 372 10.77 -15.92 -9.85
C GLY A 372 9.95 -16.79 -10.81
N ARG A 373 8.61 -16.74 -10.75
CA ARG A 373 7.74 -17.45 -11.69
C ARG A 373 7.90 -16.85 -13.09
N LYS A 374 7.86 -17.69 -14.12
CA LYS A 374 8.10 -17.33 -15.52
C LYS A 374 6.96 -17.82 -16.40
N GLY A 375 6.94 -17.38 -17.66
CA GLY A 375 5.98 -17.84 -18.67
C GLY A 375 4.71 -16.98 -18.82
N PHE A 376 4.66 -15.82 -18.16
CA PHE A 376 3.54 -14.86 -18.27
C PHE A 376 4.05 -13.43 -18.15
N GLY A 377 3.30 -12.48 -18.73
CA GLY A 377 3.55 -11.05 -18.59
C GLY A 377 3.08 -10.50 -17.25
N ALA A 378 3.90 -9.68 -16.61
CA ALA A 378 3.57 -9.03 -15.34
C ALA A 378 3.91 -7.54 -15.32
N VAL A 379 4.89 -7.12 -16.12
CA VAL A 379 5.37 -5.75 -16.21
C VAL A 379 4.76 -5.11 -17.46
N SER A 380 4.11 -3.95 -17.29
CA SER A 380 3.59 -3.17 -18.41
C SER A 380 4.72 -2.60 -19.26
N PRO A 381 4.55 -2.45 -20.59
CA PRO A 381 5.56 -1.83 -21.42
C PRO A 381 5.84 -0.39 -20.98
N ALA A 382 7.11 -0.03 -20.95
CA ALA A 382 7.57 1.28 -20.52
C ALA A 382 8.19 2.05 -21.69
N TYR A 383 7.90 3.35 -21.78
CA TYR A 383 8.58 4.26 -22.69
C TYR A 383 10.10 4.17 -22.50
N GLU A 384 10.83 3.95 -23.58
CA GLU A 384 12.29 3.83 -23.59
C GLU A 384 12.95 5.04 -24.28
N SER A 385 12.52 5.37 -25.50
CA SER A 385 13.15 6.44 -26.28
C SER A 385 12.21 7.06 -27.31
N LEU A 386 12.54 8.28 -27.73
CA LEU A 386 11.90 8.98 -28.84
C LEU A 386 12.96 9.31 -29.90
N GLU A 387 12.69 8.97 -31.16
CA GLU A 387 13.51 9.34 -32.31
C GLU A 387 12.61 9.99 -33.37
N ILE A 388 13.07 11.05 -34.04
CA ILE A 388 12.28 11.73 -35.10
C ILE A 388 12.86 11.37 -36.46
N LYS A 389 12.03 10.79 -37.34
CA LYS A 389 12.40 10.42 -38.73
C LYS A 389 11.41 11.02 -39.71
N GLU A 390 11.88 11.93 -40.55
CA GLU A 390 11.09 12.47 -41.68
C GLU A 390 9.70 12.98 -41.24
N GLY A 391 9.63 13.71 -40.13
CA GLY A 391 8.37 14.24 -39.59
C GLY A 391 7.50 13.22 -38.83
N THR A 392 7.99 11.99 -38.65
CA THR A 392 7.36 10.94 -37.83
C THR A 392 8.11 10.74 -36.53
N ALA A 393 7.38 10.75 -35.42
CA ALA A 393 7.91 10.41 -34.11
C ALA A 393 7.89 8.89 -33.91
N VAL A 394 9.06 8.30 -33.68
CA VAL A 394 9.28 6.87 -33.47
C VAL A 394 9.51 6.62 -31.98
N VAL A 395 8.48 6.12 -31.31
CA VAL A 395 8.48 5.85 -29.87
C VAL A 395 8.81 4.38 -29.63
N ARG A 396 9.87 4.11 -28.89
CA ARG A 396 10.27 2.74 -28.52
C ARG A 396 9.80 2.42 -27.10
N PHE A 397 9.33 1.19 -26.93
CA PHE A 397 8.97 0.63 -25.63
C PHE A 397 9.85 -0.56 -25.29
N ARG A 398 10.24 -0.63 -24.01
CA ARG A 398 10.83 -1.82 -23.39
C ARG A 398 9.75 -2.63 -22.67
N ASP A 399 10.13 -3.79 -22.14
CA ASP A 399 9.22 -4.71 -21.41
C ASP A 399 8.04 -5.24 -22.26
N ALA A 400 8.25 -5.37 -23.57
CA ALA A 400 7.28 -5.91 -24.55
C ALA A 400 7.93 -7.00 -25.44
N PRO A 401 8.33 -8.15 -24.88
CA PRO A 401 9.10 -9.17 -25.60
C PRO A 401 8.34 -9.76 -26.80
N ASN A 402 7.01 -9.79 -26.73
CA ASN A 402 6.13 -10.26 -27.81
C ASN A 402 5.49 -9.11 -28.61
N GLY A 403 6.05 -7.89 -28.49
CA GLY A 403 5.50 -6.69 -29.11
C GLY A 403 4.28 -6.10 -28.40
N MET A 404 3.67 -5.14 -29.08
CA MET A 404 2.49 -4.41 -28.61
C MET A 404 1.28 -4.67 -29.49
N THR A 405 0.10 -4.36 -28.97
CA THR A 405 -1.18 -4.53 -29.67
C THR A 405 -2.18 -3.47 -29.22
N SER A 406 -3.16 -3.20 -30.09
CA SER A 406 -4.40 -2.49 -29.76
C SER A 406 -5.60 -3.44 -29.67
N PHE A 407 -5.37 -4.75 -29.74
CA PHE A 407 -6.41 -5.77 -29.89
C PHE A 407 -7.32 -5.59 -31.11
N GLY A 408 -6.77 -4.98 -32.18
CA GLY A 408 -7.51 -4.69 -33.41
C GLY A 408 -8.34 -3.40 -33.34
N GLU A 409 -8.35 -2.71 -32.20
CA GLU A 409 -9.03 -1.42 -32.04
C GLU A 409 -8.19 -0.26 -32.59
N ALA A 410 -8.85 0.88 -32.84
CA ALA A 410 -8.17 2.10 -33.26
C ALA A 410 -7.21 2.60 -32.17
N LEU A 411 -5.95 2.84 -32.55
CA LEU A 411 -4.93 3.38 -31.65
C LEU A 411 -5.16 4.89 -31.45
N THR A 412 -5.71 5.27 -30.30
CA THR A 412 -6.09 6.65 -29.98
C THR A 412 -5.38 7.17 -28.73
N GLY A 413 -5.45 8.48 -28.48
CA GLY A 413 -4.87 9.11 -27.28
C GLY A 413 -3.41 9.55 -27.45
N PHE A 414 -2.82 9.41 -28.63
CA PHE A 414 -1.54 10.02 -28.96
C PHE A 414 -1.71 11.49 -29.37
N GLU A 415 -0.82 12.32 -28.87
CA GLU A 415 -0.67 13.72 -29.27
C GLU A 415 0.81 14.02 -29.55
N VAL A 416 1.06 14.89 -30.52
CA VAL A 416 2.40 15.39 -30.86
C VAL A 416 2.45 16.89 -30.79
N ALA A 417 3.60 17.43 -30.41
CA ALA A 417 3.86 18.86 -30.40
C ALA A 417 5.12 19.18 -31.21
N GLY A 418 5.11 20.34 -31.85
CA GLY A 418 6.28 20.94 -32.49
C GLY A 418 6.98 21.90 -31.54
N ALA A 419 7.93 22.69 -32.06
CA ALA A 419 8.66 23.70 -31.29
C ALA A 419 7.76 24.79 -30.66
N ASP A 420 6.52 24.92 -31.13
CA ASP A 420 5.51 25.84 -30.59
C ASP A 420 4.86 25.34 -29.28
N GLN A 421 5.19 24.13 -28.84
CA GLN A 421 4.69 23.47 -27.65
C GLN A 421 3.16 23.26 -27.63
N ARG A 422 2.52 23.29 -28.81
CA ARG A 422 1.08 23.03 -28.94
C ARG A 422 0.84 21.56 -29.24
N TRP A 423 -0.07 20.95 -28.49
CA TRP A 423 -0.41 19.54 -28.65
C TRP A 423 -1.50 19.35 -29.70
N TYR A 424 -1.23 18.47 -30.66
CA TYR A 424 -2.16 18.10 -31.73
C TYR A 424 -2.46 16.60 -31.66
N PRO A 425 -3.73 16.17 -31.79
CA PRO A 425 -4.08 14.77 -31.94
C PRO A 425 -3.30 14.11 -33.09
N ALA A 426 -2.79 12.91 -32.86
CA ALA A 426 -1.89 12.24 -33.80
C ALA A 426 -2.43 10.88 -34.23
N LYS A 427 -2.13 10.50 -35.47
CA LYS A 427 -2.28 9.13 -35.97
C LYS A 427 -1.10 8.30 -35.47
N ALA A 428 -1.38 7.07 -35.06
CA ALA A 428 -0.36 6.16 -34.57
C ALA A 428 -0.48 4.75 -35.18
N SER A 429 0.64 4.06 -35.36
CA SER A 429 0.69 2.66 -35.80
C SER A 429 1.74 1.87 -35.02
N ILE A 430 1.48 0.57 -34.83
CA ILE A 430 2.35 -0.35 -34.07
C ILE A 430 3.23 -1.13 -35.04
N ASP A 431 4.51 -1.25 -34.68
CA ASP A 431 5.53 -2.03 -35.38
C ASP A 431 6.40 -2.76 -34.33
N GLY A 432 5.97 -3.96 -33.93
CA GLY A 432 6.58 -4.70 -32.82
C GLY A 432 6.48 -3.94 -31.48
N SER A 433 7.62 -3.56 -30.90
CA SER A 433 7.71 -2.73 -29.67
C SER A 433 7.87 -1.23 -29.95
N VAL A 434 7.62 -0.81 -31.20
CA VAL A 434 7.69 0.59 -31.64
C VAL A 434 6.31 1.11 -31.99
N VAL A 435 6.02 2.37 -31.65
CA VAL A 435 4.87 3.12 -32.17
C VAL A 435 5.37 4.28 -33.02
N LYS A 436 4.88 4.37 -34.26
CA LYS A 436 5.10 5.51 -35.16
C LYS A 436 3.94 6.47 -35.01
N VAL A 437 4.22 7.74 -34.70
CA VAL A 437 3.22 8.77 -34.38
C VAL A 437 3.44 10.00 -35.26
N SER A 438 2.39 10.52 -35.88
CA SER A 438 2.46 11.73 -36.71
C SER A 438 1.14 12.52 -36.69
N ALA A 439 1.23 13.83 -36.90
CA ALA A 439 0.09 14.71 -37.12
C ALA A 439 0.35 15.61 -38.32
N GLU A 440 -0.67 15.81 -39.16
CA GLU A 440 -0.54 16.59 -40.40
C GLU A 440 -0.12 18.05 -40.13
N GLN A 441 -0.55 18.58 -38.98
CA GLN A 441 -0.28 19.92 -38.46
C GLN A 441 1.16 20.08 -37.94
N VAL A 442 1.86 18.99 -37.61
CA VAL A 442 3.18 19.02 -36.97
C VAL A 442 4.22 18.39 -37.90
N LYS A 443 4.86 19.22 -38.73
CA LYS A 443 5.88 18.76 -39.70
C LYS A 443 7.21 18.35 -39.05
N GLN A 444 7.53 18.94 -37.90
CA GLN A 444 8.74 18.66 -37.14
C GLN A 444 8.35 18.39 -35.68
N PRO A 445 7.95 17.15 -35.35
CA PRO A 445 7.61 16.79 -33.97
C PRO A 445 8.86 16.91 -33.08
N VAL A 446 8.68 17.45 -31.88
CA VAL A 446 9.72 17.50 -30.84
C VAL A 446 9.30 16.74 -29.58
N ALA A 447 7.99 16.49 -29.41
CA ALA A 447 7.46 15.76 -28.27
C ALA A 447 6.23 14.93 -28.65
N VAL A 448 6.07 13.82 -27.95
CA VAL A 448 4.93 12.89 -27.97
C VAL A 448 4.40 12.72 -26.55
N ARG A 449 3.08 12.61 -26.42
CA ARG A 449 2.42 12.10 -25.21
C ARG A 449 1.31 11.12 -25.56
N TYR A 450 1.01 10.22 -24.63
CA TYR A 450 -0.04 9.21 -24.77
C TYR A 450 -0.96 9.22 -23.56
N ALA A 451 -2.28 9.16 -23.83
CA ALA A 451 -3.34 9.06 -22.84
C ALA A 451 -3.21 10.14 -21.74
N PHE A 452 -2.93 11.38 -22.17
CA PHE A 452 -2.52 12.48 -21.31
C PHE A 452 -3.66 13.44 -20.94
N GLN A 453 -4.80 12.88 -20.53
CA GLN A 453 -6.01 13.60 -20.10
C GLN A 453 -6.56 13.00 -18.82
N ASP A 454 -7.41 13.72 -18.07
CA ASP A 454 -7.96 13.25 -16.80
C ASP A 454 -8.58 11.86 -16.89
N PHE A 455 -9.61 11.75 -17.71
CA PHE A 455 -10.19 10.49 -18.13
C PHE A 455 -9.70 10.14 -19.54
N THR A 456 -9.33 8.89 -19.73
CA THR A 456 -8.86 8.33 -21.00
C THR A 456 -9.04 6.82 -20.95
N ARG A 457 -9.06 6.18 -22.13
CA ARG A 457 -9.09 4.72 -22.24
C ARG A 457 -7.80 4.25 -22.87
N ALA A 458 -7.17 3.25 -22.26
CA ALA A 458 -6.00 2.61 -22.85
C ALA A 458 -6.36 1.97 -24.20
N THR A 459 -5.55 2.24 -25.23
CA THR A 459 -5.62 1.61 -26.55
C THR A 459 -4.32 0.92 -26.97
N LEU A 460 -3.25 1.10 -26.18
CA LEU A 460 -1.95 0.46 -26.37
C LEU A 460 -1.65 -0.50 -25.21
N PHE A 461 -1.37 -1.75 -25.56
CA PHE A 461 -1.10 -2.84 -24.65
C PHE A 461 0.13 -3.64 -25.09
N SER A 462 0.74 -4.37 -24.17
CA SER A 462 1.59 -5.51 -24.55
C SER A 462 0.74 -6.63 -25.15
N THR A 463 1.37 -7.54 -25.89
CA THR A 463 0.69 -8.76 -26.38
C THR A 463 0.11 -9.61 -25.24
N GLU A 464 0.68 -9.56 -24.03
CA GLU A 464 0.17 -10.21 -22.83
C GLU A 464 -1.03 -9.49 -22.19
N GLY A 465 -1.47 -8.36 -22.75
CA GLY A 465 -2.65 -7.62 -22.31
C GLY A 465 -2.42 -6.66 -21.16
N LEU A 466 -1.17 -6.23 -20.94
CA LEU A 466 -0.86 -5.19 -19.96
C LEU A 466 -0.89 -3.81 -20.62
N PRO A 467 -1.67 -2.84 -20.09
CA PRO A 467 -1.77 -1.51 -20.68
C PRO A 467 -0.47 -0.73 -20.52
N VAL A 468 -0.17 0.10 -21.50
CA VAL A 468 0.87 1.14 -21.41
C VAL A 468 0.35 2.29 -20.55
N SER A 469 1.22 2.83 -19.70
CA SER A 469 0.90 3.96 -18.82
C SER A 469 0.77 5.29 -19.58
N SER A 470 0.08 6.28 -18.99
CA SER A 470 0.20 7.68 -19.46
C SER A 470 1.68 8.10 -19.42
N PHE A 471 2.17 8.69 -20.51
CA PHE A 471 3.51 9.25 -20.56
C PHE A 471 3.56 10.49 -21.43
N ARG A 472 4.58 11.31 -21.20
CA ARG A 472 5.04 12.40 -22.06
C ARG A 472 6.55 12.38 -22.19
N THR A 473 7.07 12.96 -23.26
CA THR A 473 8.50 12.92 -23.61
C THR A 473 9.21 14.26 -23.44
N ASP A 474 8.45 15.33 -23.20
CA ASP A 474 8.92 16.66 -22.86
C ASP A 474 8.95 16.91 -21.34
N ASP A 475 9.62 17.98 -20.93
CA ASP A 475 9.81 18.45 -19.56
C ASP A 475 9.22 19.85 -19.31
N TRP A 476 8.40 20.36 -20.26
CA TRP A 476 7.72 21.66 -20.18
C TRP A 476 6.82 21.80 -18.94
N ALA A 477 6.68 23.04 -18.46
CA ALA A 477 5.83 23.34 -17.31
C ALA A 477 4.36 22.90 -17.50
N GLN A 478 3.70 22.58 -16.39
CA GLN A 478 2.35 22.01 -16.35
C GLN A 478 1.22 23.00 -16.61
#